data_AF-A0A8H8T0H0-F1
#
_entry.id   AF-A0A8H8T0H0-F1
#
_cell.length_a   1.000
_cell.length_b   1.000
_cell.length_c   1.000
_cell.angle_alpha   90.00
_cell.angle_beta   90.00
_cell.angle_gamma   90.00
#
_symmetry.space_group_name_H-M   'P 1'
#
loop_
_entity.id
_entity.type
_entity.pdbx_description
1 polymer ?
#
loop_
_entity_poly.entity_id
_entity_poly.type
_entity_poly.pdbx_seq_one_letter_code
_entity_poly.pdbx_strand_id
1 'polypeptide(L)'
;MLDMLFRVTTNLPIKIFVTSQPKPDIQLRVEAQLDERHSVCLLHDIKKSLVQADIKLYLLEQLANSAVPKSDLTQLASLSGSLFIYAATAVWYICRKGNIVDQAQLKVVLRPSSRLSYWHADIDRLYSTILDAAVYNPDQEPEEQEQMLTLLWTAVCTQESVSIDTLAALAVIEVSKAMVLLQLLYSVLHVLHGTNMVSMLHALFPDFIFDKAWLARFCPRRL
;
A
#
# COMPACT_ATOMS: atom_id res chain seq x y z
N MET A 1 14.07 -10.80 21.27
CA MET A 1 14.70 -9.68 20.52
C MET A 1 14.57 -8.36 21.28
N LEU A 2 13.36 -7.85 21.56
CA LEU A 2 13.15 -6.61 22.34
C LEU A 2 13.86 -6.60 23.72
N ASP A 3 13.80 -7.70 24.48
CA ASP A 3 14.48 -7.76 25.80
C ASP A 3 16.01 -7.71 25.69
N MET A 4 16.56 -8.20 24.57
CA MET A 4 17.98 -8.13 24.30
C MET A 4 18.39 -6.68 24.00
N LEU A 5 17.57 -5.94 23.25
CA LEU A 5 17.79 -4.52 22.98
C LEU A 5 17.81 -3.74 24.29
N PHE A 6 16.79 -3.89 25.15
CA PHE A 6 16.74 -3.19 26.45
C PHE A 6 17.96 -3.49 27.35
N ARG A 7 18.51 -4.71 27.30
CA ARG A 7 19.69 -5.08 28.09
C ARG A 7 21.00 -4.52 27.57
N VAL A 8 21.14 -4.38 26.25
CA VAL A 8 22.42 -4.06 25.61
C VAL A 8 22.59 -2.56 25.35
N THR A 9 21.50 -1.81 25.14
CA THR A 9 21.56 -0.38 24.81
C THR A 9 22.02 0.50 25.96
N THR A 10 21.92 0.06 27.20
CA THR A 10 22.27 0.86 28.39
C THR A 10 23.76 1.22 28.47
N ASN A 11 24.62 0.49 27.74
CA ASN A 11 26.08 0.65 27.75
C ASN A 11 26.67 1.08 26.40
N LEU A 12 25.82 1.41 25.42
CA LEU A 12 26.27 1.79 24.08
C LEU A 12 25.99 3.28 23.82
N PRO A 13 26.91 4.02 23.17
CA PRO A 13 26.68 5.41 22.79
C PRO A 13 25.77 5.53 21.55
N ILE A 14 24.68 4.74 21.50
CA ILE A 14 23.79 4.63 20.34
C ILE A 14 22.34 4.82 20.80
N LYS A 15 21.59 5.65 20.08
CA LYS A 15 20.13 5.77 20.25
C LYS A 15 19.44 4.83 19.28
N ILE A 16 18.60 3.93 19.79
CA ILE A 16 17.82 2.99 18.97
C ILE A 16 16.37 3.44 18.94
N PHE A 17 15.82 3.59 17.73
CA PHE A 17 14.40 3.84 17.51
C PHE A 17 13.74 2.54 17.03
N VAL A 18 12.72 2.08 17.75
CA VAL A 18 11.99 0.85 17.42
C VAL A 18 10.53 1.20 17.16
N THR A 19 10.01 0.78 16.01
CA THR A 19 8.58 0.86 15.69
C THR A 19 7.97 -0.54 15.72
N SER A 20 6.72 -0.62 16.16
CA SER A 20 5.97 -1.87 16.13
C SER A 20 4.48 -1.59 15.93
N GLN A 21 3.75 -2.52 15.33
CA GLN A 21 2.30 -2.51 15.39
C GLN A 21 1.84 -2.73 16.84
N PRO A 22 0.70 -2.16 17.26
CA PRO A 22 0.19 -2.31 18.62
C PRO A 22 -0.13 -3.77 18.89
N LYS A 23 0.78 -4.46 19.58
CA LYS A 23 0.58 -5.81 20.10
C LYS A 23 0.59 -5.74 21.62
N PRO A 24 -0.42 -6.30 22.31
CA PRO A 24 -0.50 -6.26 23.78
C PRO A 24 0.80 -6.71 24.46
N ASP A 25 1.41 -7.78 23.94
CA ASP A 25 2.67 -8.32 24.47
C ASP A 25 3.85 -7.34 24.37
N ILE A 26 3.90 -6.54 23.30
CA ILE A 26 4.96 -5.53 23.12
C ILE A 26 4.72 -4.37 24.07
N GLN A 27 3.47 -3.92 24.18
CA GLN A 27 3.10 -2.81 25.05
C GLN A 27 3.42 -3.12 26.52
N LEU A 28 3.01 -4.29 27.02
CA LEU A 28 3.31 -4.72 28.40
C LEU A 28 4.82 -4.79 28.68
N ARG A 29 5.61 -5.26 27.71
CA ARG A 29 7.07 -5.37 27.85
C ARG A 29 7.77 -4.02 27.82
N VAL A 30 7.27 -3.10 27.00
CA VAL A 30 7.76 -1.71 26.94
C VAL A 30 7.42 -0.99 28.24
N GLU A 31 6.18 -1.13 28.73
CA GLU A 31 5.73 -0.52 29.99
C GLU A 31 6.51 -1.04 31.20
N ALA A 32 6.80 -2.35 31.25
CA ALA A 32 7.58 -2.96 32.32
C ALA A 32 9.08 -2.55 32.34
N GLN A 33 9.57 -1.88 31.29
CA GLN A 33 10.97 -1.45 31.14
C GLN A 33 11.09 0.09 31.03
N LEU A 34 10.00 0.82 31.26
CA LEU A 34 10.01 2.28 31.34
C LEU A 34 10.88 2.73 32.53
N ASP A 35 11.97 3.42 32.21
CA ASP A 35 12.86 4.12 33.15
C ASP A 35 13.24 5.47 32.49
N GLU A 36 13.96 6.35 33.18
CA GLU A 36 14.35 7.70 32.69
C GLU A 36 15.09 7.69 31.34
N ARG A 37 15.60 6.53 30.90
CA ARG A 37 16.35 6.33 29.65
C ARG A 37 15.50 5.88 28.46
N HIS A 38 14.23 5.50 28.67
CA HIS A 38 13.35 5.00 27.62
C HIS A 38 12.16 5.93 27.42
N SER A 39 12.01 6.46 26.20
CA SER A 39 10.82 7.24 25.82
C SER A 39 9.91 6.38 24.95
N VAL A 40 8.63 6.35 25.31
CA VAL A 40 7.60 5.59 24.57
C VAL A 40 6.65 6.59 23.95
N CYS A 41 6.40 6.43 22.66
CA CYS A 41 5.41 7.22 21.93
C CYS A 41 4.33 6.27 21.40
N LEU A 42 3.12 6.40 21.93
CA LEU A 42 1.95 5.70 21.43
C LEU A 42 1.34 6.52 20.29
N LEU A 43 1.54 6.06 19.05
CA LEU A 43 1.06 6.77 17.85
C LEU A 43 -0.47 6.90 17.79
N HIS A 44 -1.22 6.02 18.47
CA HIS A 44 -2.69 6.09 18.51
C HIS A 44 -3.25 7.22 19.38
N ASP A 45 -2.40 7.86 20.22
CA ASP A 45 -2.76 9.05 21.00
C ASP A 45 -2.63 10.35 20.20
N ILE A 46 -2.19 10.28 18.94
CA ILE A 46 -2.21 11.45 18.07
C ILE A 46 -3.65 11.77 17.70
N LYS A 47 -4.07 13.00 18.02
CA LYS A 47 -5.41 13.49 17.69
C LYS A 47 -5.67 13.26 16.20
N LYS A 48 -6.76 12.54 15.87
CA LYS A 48 -7.16 12.28 14.48
C LYS A 48 -7.23 13.56 13.63
N SER A 49 -7.59 14.69 14.25
CA SER A 49 -7.61 16.01 13.61
C SER A 49 -6.23 16.48 13.14
N LEU A 50 -5.16 16.14 13.88
CA LEU A 50 -3.79 16.47 13.52
C LEU A 50 -3.32 15.61 12.34
N VAL A 51 -3.56 14.28 12.41
CA VAL A 51 -3.28 13.37 11.28
C VAL A 51 -4.00 13.80 10.01
N GLN A 52 -5.26 14.22 10.12
CA GLN A 52 -6.04 14.76 9.01
C GLN A 52 -5.46 16.06 8.43
N ALA A 53 -4.92 16.95 9.27
CA ALA A 53 -4.26 18.16 8.80
C ALA A 53 -2.96 17.83 8.04
N ASP A 54 -2.17 16.90 8.57
CA ASP A 54 -0.92 16.48 7.93
C ASP A 54 -1.17 15.73 6.61
N ILE A 55 -2.23 14.91 6.52
CA ILE A 55 -2.65 14.27 5.27
C ILE A 55 -3.04 15.32 4.22
N LYS A 56 -3.79 16.36 4.61
CA LYS A 56 -4.13 17.46 3.70
C LYS A 56 -2.89 18.19 3.20
N LEU A 57 -1.94 18.46 4.10
CA LEU A 57 -0.67 19.08 3.75
C LEU A 57 0.13 18.20 2.78
N TYR A 58 0.25 16.91 3.07
CA TYR A 58 0.91 15.94 2.20
C TYR A 58 0.29 15.93 0.79
N LEU A 59 -1.04 15.84 0.68
CA LEU A 59 -1.74 15.86 -0.61
C LEU A 59 -1.51 17.17 -1.37
N LEU A 60 -1.53 18.30 -0.65
CA LEU A 60 -1.24 19.62 -1.24
C LEU A 60 0.17 19.69 -1.80
N GLU A 61 1.17 19.21 -1.07
CA GLU A 61 2.57 19.25 -1.52
C GLU A 61 2.82 18.31 -2.70
N GLN A 62 2.33 17.08 -2.64
CA GLN A 62 2.54 16.10 -3.70
C GLN A 62 1.82 16.44 -5.00
N LEU A 63 0.69 17.16 -4.90
CA LEU A 63 -0.14 17.54 -6.05
C LEU A 63 -0.02 19.05 -6.35
N ALA A 64 0.93 19.77 -5.75
CA ALA A 64 1.07 21.22 -5.86
C ALA A 64 1.27 21.70 -7.31
N ASN A 65 2.05 20.93 -8.08
CA ASN A 65 2.35 21.23 -9.48
C ASN A 65 1.26 20.72 -10.44
N SER A 66 0.21 20.13 -9.90
CA SER A 66 -0.88 19.55 -10.65
C SER A 66 -2.09 20.47 -10.53
N ALA A 67 -2.81 20.70 -11.63
CA ALA A 67 -4.01 21.52 -11.65
C ALA A 67 -5.22 20.81 -10.99
N VAL A 68 -5.03 20.21 -9.81
CA VAL A 68 -6.07 19.51 -9.06
C VAL A 68 -6.94 20.54 -8.33
N PRO A 69 -8.27 20.53 -8.53
CA PRO A 69 -9.17 21.42 -7.82
C PRO A 69 -9.08 21.25 -6.31
N LYS A 70 -9.25 22.35 -5.56
CA LYS A 70 -9.28 22.31 -4.08
C LYS A 70 -10.40 21.42 -3.53
N SER A 71 -11.52 21.30 -4.26
CA SER A 71 -12.62 20.38 -3.95
C SER A 71 -12.14 18.93 -3.92
N ASP A 72 -11.37 18.54 -4.93
CA ASP A 72 -10.92 17.17 -5.15
C ASP A 72 -9.84 16.79 -4.12
N LEU A 73 -8.95 17.72 -3.78
CA LEU A 73 -8.00 17.57 -2.67
C LEU A 73 -8.71 17.39 -1.33
N THR A 74 -9.76 18.16 -1.09
CA THR A 74 -10.56 18.04 0.15
C THR A 74 -11.26 16.70 0.20
N GLN A 75 -11.78 16.22 -0.93
CA GLN A 75 -12.40 14.91 -1.04
C GLN A 75 -11.39 13.77 -0.86
N LEU A 76 -10.19 13.85 -1.45
CA LEU A 76 -9.10 12.89 -1.23
C LEU A 76 -8.71 12.80 0.24
N ALA A 77 -8.57 13.95 0.91
CA ALA A 77 -8.27 14.00 2.34
C ALA A 77 -9.39 13.37 3.19
N SER A 78 -10.65 13.59 2.81
CA SER A 78 -11.81 12.97 3.45
C SER A 78 -11.79 11.45 3.29
N LEU A 79 -11.58 10.96 2.07
CA LEU A 79 -11.49 9.53 1.75
C LEU A 79 -10.31 8.85 2.44
N SER A 80 -9.22 9.59 2.67
CA SER A 80 -8.03 9.09 3.36
C SER A 80 -8.25 8.90 4.86
N GLY A 81 -9.24 9.56 5.47
CA GLY A 81 -9.47 9.48 6.91
C GLY A 81 -8.20 9.78 7.71
N SER A 82 -7.78 8.90 8.61
CA SER A 82 -6.49 9.01 9.33
C SER A 82 -5.41 8.09 8.77
N LEU A 83 -5.54 7.66 7.52
CA LEU A 83 -4.68 6.66 6.88
C LEU A 83 -3.74 7.32 5.86
N PHE A 84 -2.51 7.63 6.27
CA PHE A 84 -1.46 8.09 5.35
C PHE A 84 -1.20 7.14 4.20
N ILE A 85 -1.35 5.83 4.44
CA ILE A 85 -1.19 4.80 3.42
C ILE A 85 -2.21 4.97 2.27
N TYR A 86 -3.44 5.39 2.58
CA TYR A 86 -4.44 5.70 1.57
C TYR A 86 -4.00 6.89 0.72
N ALA A 87 -3.62 8.00 1.38
CA ALA A 87 -3.20 9.22 0.70
C ALA A 87 -1.99 8.97 -0.21
N ALA A 88 -0.99 8.23 0.29
CA ALA A 88 0.20 7.87 -0.48
C ALA A 88 -0.11 6.96 -1.66
N THR A 89 -0.94 5.92 -1.46
CA THR A 89 -1.38 5.03 -2.55
C THR A 89 -2.15 5.80 -3.62
N ALA A 90 -3.04 6.71 -3.21
CA ALA A 90 -3.83 7.53 -4.13
C ALA A 90 -2.92 8.45 -4.96
N VAL A 91 -2.00 9.19 -4.33
CA VAL A 91 -1.02 10.04 -5.04
C VAL A 91 -0.19 9.21 -6.01
N TRP A 92 0.33 8.08 -5.56
CA TRP A 92 1.17 7.24 -6.39
C TRP A 92 0.40 6.68 -7.60
N TYR A 93 -0.85 6.25 -7.39
CA TYR A 93 -1.72 5.81 -8.47
C TYR A 93 -1.96 6.92 -9.49
N ILE A 94 -2.34 8.12 -9.02
CA ILE A 94 -2.70 9.27 -9.86
C ILE A 94 -1.50 9.87 -10.61
N CYS A 95 -0.30 9.82 -10.01
CA CYS A 95 0.92 10.43 -10.54
C CYS A 95 1.88 9.42 -11.17
N ARG A 96 1.38 8.26 -11.62
CA ARG A 96 2.17 7.12 -12.12
C ARG A 96 3.21 7.49 -13.20
N LYS A 97 2.95 8.52 -14.02
CA LYS A 97 3.83 8.99 -15.10
C LYS A 97 4.69 10.20 -14.69
N GLY A 98 5.15 10.23 -13.44
CA GLY A 98 6.05 11.25 -12.89
C GLY A 98 5.38 12.61 -12.71
N ASN A 99 5.02 12.96 -11.46
CA ASN A 99 4.43 14.24 -10.99
C ASN A 99 3.28 14.85 -11.82
N ILE A 100 2.81 14.18 -12.87
CA ILE A 100 1.72 14.57 -13.75
C ILE A 100 0.50 13.77 -13.30
N VAL A 101 -0.55 14.50 -12.94
CA VAL A 101 -1.83 13.91 -12.54
C VAL A 101 -2.58 13.39 -13.76
N ASP A 102 -2.91 12.11 -13.72
CA ASP A 102 -3.88 11.50 -14.63
C ASP A 102 -5.30 11.78 -14.12
N GLN A 103 -6.05 12.56 -14.90
CA GLN A 103 -7.42 12.97 -14.56
C GLN A 103 -8.41 11.79 -14.58
N ALA A 104 -8.17 10.74 -15.37
CA ALA A 104 -9.01 9.56 -15.36
C ALA A 104 -8.81 8.78 -14.05
N GLN A 105 -7.57 8.64 -13.61
CA GLN A 105 -7.23 7.97 -12.35
C GLN A 105 -7.74 8.75 -11.13
N LEU A 106 -7.61 10.07 -11.14
CA LEU A 106 -8.18 10.93 -10.09
C LEU A 106 -9.71 10.71 -9.96
N LYS A 107 -10.44 10.73 -11.08
CA LYS A 107 -11.89 10.47 -11.08
C LYS A 107 -12.24 9.09 -10.55
N VAL A 108 -11.44 8.08 -10.85
CA VAL A 108 -11.62 6.71 -10.35
C VAL A 108 -11.51 6.67 -8.82
N VAL A 109 -10.49 7.32 -8.24
CA VAL A 109 -10.31 7.37 -6.77
C VAL A 109 -11.40 8.17 -6.07
N LEU A 110 -11.94 9.22 -6.70
CA LEU A 110 -12.97 10.09 -6.13
C LEU A 110 -14.39 9.51 -6.20
N ARG A 111 -14.62 8.39 -6.89
CA ARG A 111 -15.98 7.83 -7.03
C ARG A 111 -16.56 7.40 -5.67
N PRO A 112 -17.78 7.84 -5.30
CA PRO A 112 -18.47 7.36 -4.12
C PRO A 112 -18.77 5.86 -4.24
N SER A 113 -18.68 5.12 -3.14
CA SER A 113 -19.04 3.70 -3.10
C SER A 113 -20.08 3.42 -2.01
N SER A 114 -20.95 2.43 -2.26
CA SER A 114 -22.12 2.08 -1.44
C SER A 114 -21.86 1.00 -0.38
N ARG A 115 -20.60 0.71 0.00
CA ARG A 115 -20.26 -0.38 0.93
C ARG A 115 -19.75 0.12 2.30
N LEU A 116 -20.22 -0.57 3.34
CA LEU A 116 -20.07 -0.23 4.77
C LEU A 116 -18.65 -0.43 5.30
N SER A 117 -18.34 0.35 6.34
CA SER A 117 -17.02 0.62 6.90
C SER A 117 -16.49 -0.42 7.88
N TYR A 118 -15.21 -0.75 7.71
CA TYR A 118 -14.29 -1.21 8.75
C TYR A 118 -12.97 -0.45 8.54
N TRP A 119 -12.08 -0.42 9.54
CA TRP A 119 -10.83 0.38 9.51
C TRP A 119 -9.92 0.12 8.31
N HIS A 120 -10.04 -1.06 7.67
CA HIS A 120 -9.34 -1.40 6.42
C HIS A 120 -10.23 -1.23 5.17
N ALA A 121 -11.54 -1.05 5.29
CA ALA A 121 -12.47 -0.98 4.16
C ALA A 121 -12.12 0.16 3.19
N ASP A 122 -11.64 1.29 3.70
CA ASP A 122 -11.27 2.42 2.84
C ASP A 122 -10.02 2.11 2.02
N ILE A 123 -8.99 1.50 2.62
CA ILE A 123 -7.77 1.12 1.89
C ILE A 123 -8.02 -0.08 0.97
N ASP A 124 -8.82 -1.06 1.41
CA ASP A 124 -9.24 -2.22 0.61
C ASP A 124 -10.11 -1.79 -0.57
N ARG A 125 -10.94 -0.76 -0.39
CA ARG A 125 -11.69 -0.10 -1.48
C ARG A 125 -10.73 0.52 -2.47
N LEU A 126 -9.73 1.26 -2.00
CA LEU A 126 -8.75 1.90 -2.89
C LEU A 126 -8.01 0.84 -3.71
N TYR A 127 -7.50 -0.22 -3.07
CA TYR A 127 -6.85 -1.32 -3.79
C TYR A 127 -7.78 -2.01 -4.78
N SER A 128 -9.01 -2.34 -4.37
CA SER A 128 -10.00 -2.96 -5.27
C SER A 128 -10.28 -2.08 -6.48
N THR A 129 -10.46 -0.77 -6.26
CA THR A 129 -10.75 0.20 -7.32
C THR A 129 -9.60 0.30 -8.33
N ILE A 130 -8.35 0.30 -7.82
CA ILE A 130 -7.16 0.36 -8.66
C ILE A 130 -6.97 -0.94 -9.44
N LEU A 131 -7.13 -2.10 -8.78
CA LEU A 131 -7.02 -3.40 -9.42
C LEU A 131 -8.10 -3.62 -10.48
N ASP A 132 -9.33 -3.20 -10.21
CA ASP A 132 -10.43 -3.30 -11.17
C ASP A 132 -10.16 -2.45 -12.41
N ALA A 133 -9.64 -1.24 -12.23
CA ALA A 133 -9.25 -0.37 -13.34
C ALA A 133 -8.05 -0.93 -14.14
N ALA A 134 -7.14 -1.66 -13.49
CA ALA A 134 -5.97 -2.25 -14.14
C ALA A 134 -6.31 -3.55 -14.88
N VAL A 135 -7.01 -4.48 -14.23
CA VAL A 135 -7.28 -5.83 -14.73
C VAL A 135 -8.48 -5.85 -15.67
N TYR A 136 -9.60 -5.19 -15.32
CA TYR A 136 -10.86 -5.28 -16.08
C TYR A 136 -11.07 -4.09 -17.02
N ASN A 137 -9.99 -3.60 -17.62
CA ASN A 137 -10.10 -2.63 -18.70
C ASN A 137 -10.82 -3.29 -19.89
N PRO A 138 -11.87 -2.67 -20.49
CA PRO A 138 -12.60 -3.22 -21.63
C PRO A 138 -11.72 -3.60 -22.83
N ASP A 139 -10.53 -3.03 -22.94
CA ASP A 139 -9.56 -3.33 -24.01
C ASP A 139 -8.65 -4.53 -23.68
N GLN A 140 -8.84 -5.21 -22.54
CA GLN A 140 -8.03 -6.36 -22.11
C GLN A 140 -8.72 -7.68 -22.39
N GLU A 141 -8.01 -8.56 -23.10
CA GLU A 141 -8.48 -9.90 -23.42
C GLU A 141 -8.56 -10.76 -22.15
N PRO A 142 -9.53 -11.69 -22.03
CA PRO A 142 -9.70 -12.53 -20.84
C PRO A 142 -8.43 -13.30 -20.44
N GLU A 143 -7.62 -13.72 -21.41
CA GLU A 143 -6.34 -14.39 -21.17
C GLU A 143 -5.31 -13.46 -20.51
N GLU A 144 -5.27 -12.19 -20.92
CA GLU A 144 -4.37 -11.18 -20.33
C GLU A 144 -4.78 -10.88 -18.88
N GLN A 145 -6.08 -10.84 -18.60
CA GLN A 145 -6.61 -10.65 -17.25
C GLN A 145 -6.17 -11.78 -16.31
N GLU A 146 -6.27 -13.04 -16.75
CA GLU A 146 -5.83 -14.21 -15.99
C GLU A 146 -4.32 -14.19 -15.74
N GLN A 147 -3.54 -13.82 -16.76
CA GLN A 147 -2.08 -13.68 -16.66
C GLN A 147 -1.66 -12.55 -15.71
N MET A 148 -2.36 -11.41 -15.73
CA MET A 148 -2.15 -10.32 -14.78
C MET A 148 -2.42 -10.75 -13.34
N LEU A 149 -3.53 -11.45 -13.10
CA LEU A 149 -3.86 -11.99 -11.79
C LEU A 149 -2.79 -12.99 -11.33
N THR A 150 -2.34 -13.88 -12.23
CA THR A 150 -1.30 -14.86 -11.93
C THR A 150 0.02 -14.18 -11.55
N LEU A 151 0.44 -13.14 -12.29
CA LEU A 151 1.63 -12.34 -11.96
C LEU A 151 1.49 -11.63 -10.61
N LEU A 152 0.33 -11.02 -10.34
CA LEU A 152 0.05 -10.36 -9.09
C LEU A 152 0.14 -11.33 -7.90
N TRP A 153 -0.51 -12.49 -8.01
CA TRP A 153 -0.45 -13.56 -7.01
C TRP A 153 0.97 -14.04 -6.77
N THR A 154 1.70 -14.28 -7.84
CA THR A 154 3.08 -14.76 -7.77
C THR A 154 3.98 -13.73 -7.05
N ALA A 155 3.84 -12.44 -7.40
CA ALA A 155 4.58 -11.37 -6.76
C ALA A 155 4.24 -11.16 -5.28
N VAL A 156 3.00 -11.40 -4.88
CA VAL A 156 2.59 -11.34 -3.47
C VAL A 156 3.11 -12.54 -2.68
N CYS A 157 3.07 -13.73 -3.29
CA CYS A 157 3.57 -14.98 -2.68
C CYS A 157 5.08 -14.97 -2.45
N THR A 158 5.86 -14.23 -3.23
CA THR A 158 7.32 -14.18 -3.06
C THR A 158 7.75 -13.41 -1.81
N GLN A 159 6.88 -12.57 -1.23
CA GLN A 159 7.08 -11.76 0.00
C GLN A 159 8.29 -10.79 0.01
N GLU A 160 9.27 -10.99 -0.86
CA GLU A 160 10.47 -10.17 -1.05
C GLU A 160 10.51 -9.55 -2.45
N SER A 161 11.45 -8.63 -2.68
CA SER A 161 11.67 -8.05 -4.00
C SER A 161 12.20 -9.10 -4.97
N VAL A 162 11.50 -9.31 -6.09
CA VAL A 162 11.85 -10.35 -7.08
C VAL A 162 12.00 -9.74 -8.46
N SER A 163 12.95 -10.27 -9.25
CA SER A 163 13.15 -9.81 -10.62
C SER A 163 11.95 -10.14 -11.53
N ILE A 164 11.70 -9.31 -12.55
CA ILE A 164 10.66 -9.59 -13.54
C ILE A 164 10.89 -10.95 -14.22
N ASP A 165 12.15 -11.32 -14.51
CA ASP A 165 12.49 -12.61 -15.11
C ASP A 165 12.06 -13.80 -14.22
N THR A 166 12.32 -13.69 -12.91
CA THR A 166 11.90 -14.71 -11.95
C THR A 166 10.38 -14.78 -11.81
N LEU A 167 9.69 -13.63 -11.78
CA LEU A 167 8.22 -13.60 -11.74
C LEU A 167 7.60 -14.21 -13.00
N ALA A 168 8.15 -13.88 -14.17
CA ALA A 168 7.72 -14.43 -15.45
C ALA A 168 7.91 -15.95 -15.50
N ALA A 169 9.05 -16.45 -15.01
CA ALA A 169 9.33 -17.88 -14.92
C ALA A 169 8.37 -18.61 -13.96
N LEU A 170 8.11 -18.03 -12.78
CA LEU A 170 7.19 -18.61 -11.79
C LEU A 170 5.73 -18.60 -12.26
N ALA A 171 5.33 -17.55 -12.97
CA ALA A 171 3.99 -17.41 -13.53
C ALA A 171 3.81 -18.15 -14.87
N VAL A 172 4.89 -18.72 -15.44
CA VAL A 172 4.91 -19.40 -16.75
C VAL A 172 4.41 -18.46 -17.87
N ILE A 173 4.92 -17.22 -17.87
CA ILE A 173 4.59 -16.18 -18.85
C ILE A 173 5.89 -15.71 -19.51
N GLU A 174 5.83 -15.35 -20.80
CA GLU A 174 6.98 -14.78 -21.49
C GLU A 174 7.42 -13.46 -20.85
N VAL A 175 8.73 -13.25 -20.66
CA VAL A 175 9.28 -12.06 -19.99
C VAL A 175 8.80 -10.76 -20.64
N SER A 176 8.78 -10.69 -21.97
CA SER A 176 8.32 -9.53 -22.73
C SER A 176 6.85 -9.18 -22.40
N LYS A 177 5.98 -10.21 -22.36
CA LYS A 177 4.56 -10.08 -21.99
C LYS A 177 4.41 -9.72 -20.52
N ALA A 178 5.16 -10.36 -19.63
CA ALA A 178 5.16 -10.06 -18.20
C ALA A 178 5.54 -8.61 -17.93
N MET A 179 6.52 -8.04 -18.65
CA MET A 179 6.88 -6.61 -18.53
C MET A 179 5.70 -5.70 -18.88
N VAL A 180 4.96 -5.98 -19.95
CA VAL A 180 3.79 -5.17 -20.37
C VAL A 180 2.66 -5.28 -19.35
N LEU A 181 2.34 -6.50 -18.89
CA LEU A 181 1.27 -6.72 -17.92
C LEU A 181 1.63 -6.14 -16.54
N LEU A 182 2.87 -6.29 -16.10
CA LEU A 182 3.34 -5.69 -14.85
C LEU A 182 3.33 -4.18 -14.92
N GLN A 183 3.64 -3.56 -16.08
CA GLN A 183 3.49 -2.11 -16.22
C GLN A 183 2.08 -1.69 -15.82
N LEU A 184 1.03 -2.36 -16.30
CA LEU A 184 -0.36 -2.05 -15.93
C LEU A 184 -0.63 -2.21 -14.42
N LEU A 185 0.09 -3.12 -13.75
CA LEU A 185 0.06 -3.34 -12.31
C LEU A 185 1.02 -2.44 -11.51
N TYR A 186 1.79 -1.54 -12.15
CA TYR A 186 2.54 -0.46 -11.47
C TYR A 186 1.61 0.60 -10.87
N SER A 187 0.33 0.30 -10.72
CA SER A 187 -0.66 1.02 -9.93
C SER A 187 -0.87 0.40 -8.55
N VAL A 188 -0.31 -0.79 -8.30
CA VAL A 188 -0.26 -1.46 -6.98
C VAL A 188 1.11 -2.07 -6.63
N LEU A 189 1.99 -2.27 -7.62
CA LEU A 189 3.33 -2.83 -7.46
C LEU A 189 4.41 -1.77 -7.65
N HIS A 190 5.37 -1.73 -6.72
CA HIS A 190 6.52 -0.84 -6.83
C HIS A 190 7.64 -1.52 -7.62
N VAL A 191 8.09 -0.94 -8.73
CA VAL A 191 9.28 -1.41 -9.43
C VAL A 191 10.47 -0.52 -9.10
N LEU A 192 11.51 -1.12 -8.52
CA LEU A 192 12.73 -0.41 -8.20
C LEU A 192 13.43 0.00 -9.51
N HIS A 193 13.42 1.29 -9.78
CA HIS A 193 14.00 1.88 -10.98
C HIS A 193 15.47 1.44 -11.14
N GLY A 194 15.83 0.90 -12.30
CA GLY A 194 17.19 0.45 -12.62
C GLY A 194 17.54 -1.00 -12.23
N THR A 195 16.68 -1.71 -11.50
CA THR A 195 16.96 -3.10 -11.07
C THR A 195 15.99 -4.15 -11.65
N ASN A 196 14.93 -3.73 -12.33
CA ASN A 196 13.83 -4.62 -12.78
C ASN A 196 13.30 -5.52 -11.65
N MET A 197 13.38 -5.06 -10.40
CA MET A 197 12.84 -5.76 -9.25
C MET A 197 11.46 -5.21 -8.91
N VAL A 198 10.51 -6.12 -8.72
CA VAL A 198 9.15 -5.84 -8.28
C VAL A 198 9.11 -6.05 -6.78
N SER A 199 8.68 -5.02 -6.05
CA SER A 199 8.38 -5.07 -4.63
C SER A 199 6.93 -4.64 -4.39
N MET A 200 6.34 -5.10 -3.31
CA MET A 200 5.02 -4.63 -2.90
C MET A 200 5.11 -3.19 -2.43
N LEU A 201 4.10 -2.38 -2.77
CA LEU A 201 4.12 -0.96 -2.42
C LEU A 201 3.92 -0.74 -0.93
N HIS A 202 3.17 -1.64 -0.28
CA HIS A 202 2.80 -1.52 1.11
C HIS A 202 2.74 -2.89 1.81
N ALA A 203 3.16 -2.91 3.07
CA ALA A 203 3.19 -4.13 3.89
C ALA A 203 1.79 -4.74 4.16
N LEU A 204 0.72 -3.95 4.02
CA LEU A 204 -0.67 -4.41 4.15
C LEU A 204 -1.25 -4.97 2.84
N PHE A 205 -0.56 -4.80 1.72
CA PHE A 205 -1.06 -5.27 0.42
C PHE A 205 -1.17 -6.81 0.35
N PRO A 206 -0.24 -7.61 0.88
CA PRO A 206 -0.44 -9.05 1.06
C PRO A 206 -1.73 -9.40 1.79
N ASP A 207 -1.98 -8.74 2.93
CA ASP A 207 -3.13 -9.05 3.78
C ASP A 207 -4.46 -8.80 3.04
N PHE A 208 -4.50 -7.77 2.20
CA PHE A 208 -5.63 -7.50 1.31
C PHE A 208 -5.82 -8.59 0.24
N ILE A 209 -4.75 -9.00 -0.44
CA ILE A 209 -4.81 -10.02 -1.50
C ILE A 209 -5.17 -11.40 -0.93
N PHE A 210 -4.65 -11.74 0.24
CA PHE A 210 -4.95 -12.99 0.94
C PHE A 210 -6.28 -12.98 1.72
N ASP A 211 -7.01 -11.85 1.75
CA ASP A 211 -8.32 -11.83 2.37
C ASP A 211 -9.30 -12.73 1.60
N LYS A 212 -10.07 -13.52 2.36
CA LYS A 212 -11.01 -14.53 1.84
C LYS A 212 -12.06 -13.92 0.92
N ALA A 213 -12.45 -12.68 1.16
CA ALA A 213 -13.42 -11.97 0.31
C ALA A 213 -12.85 -11.65 -1.08
N TRP A 214 -11.54 -11.35 -1.15
CA TRP A 214 -10.85 -11.15 -2.42
C TRP A 214 -10.67 -12.50 -3.12
N LEU A 215 -10.12 -13.50 -2.43
CA LEU A 215 -9.96 -14.87 -2.93
C LEU A 215 -11.23 -15.47 -3.54
N ALA A 216 -12.39 -15.30 -2.90
CA ALA A 216 -13.67 -15.83 -3.39
C ALA A 216 -14.14 -15.20 -4.71
N ARG A 217 -13.70 -13.96 -4.98
CA ARG A 217 -14.05 -13.22 -6.20
C ARG A 217 -13.16 -13.59 -7.39
N PHE A 218 -11.92 -14.03 -7.14
CA PHE A 218 -10.90 -14.29 -8.18
C PHE A 218 -10.49 -15.76 -8.32
N CYS A 219 -10.87 -16.64 -7.38
CA CYS A 219 -10.62 -18.09 -7.43
C CYS A 219 -11.88 -18.89 -7.06
N PRO A 220 -12.91 -18.94 -7.92
CA PRO A 220 -14.17 -19.65 -7.62
C PRO A 220 -14.06 -21.18 -7.61
N ARG A 221 -12.88 -21.77 -7.87
CA ARG A 221 -12.71 -23.23 -8.05
C ARG A 221 -11.47 -23.81 -7.35
N ARG A 222 -11.19 -23.46 -6.09
CA ARG A 222 -10.27 -24.25 -5.22
C ARG A 222 -10.62 -24.09 -3.73
N LEU A 223 -11.85 -24.46 -3.38
CA LEU A 223 -12.22 -24.84 -2.00
C LEU A 223 -13.00 -26.15 -2.06
#